data_AF-A0A7K5Q4T5-F1
#
_entry.id   AF-A0A7K5Q4T5-F1
#
_cell.length_a   1.000
_cell.length_b   1.000
_cell.length_c   1.000
_cell.angle_alpha   90.00
_cell.angle_beta   90.00
_cell.angle_gamma   90.00
#
_symmetry.space_group_name_H-M   'P 1'
#
loop_
_entity.id
_entity.type
_entity.pdbx_description
1 polymer ?
#
loop_
_entity_poly.entity_id
_entity_poly.type
_entity_poly.pdbx_seq_one_letter_code
_entity_poly.pdbx_strand_id
1 'polypeptide(L)'
;GSDVNSVDFVDSGSAMRKTVARQNAKLEGGSSKPDFVIWEIEVPKELVGRLIGKQGRFMSYLRQASGAKIYVSTLPYFRDSQVCHIEGTSHQVEKVLSLIGKKFKELCLTNIYTLPPPMPLPLHSLLVSAWV
;
A
#
# COMPACT_ATOMS: atom_id res chain seq x y z
N GLY A 1 -12.08 -34.14 36.78
CA GLY A 1 -12.93 -33.93 35.60
C GLY A 1 -13.22 -32.45 35.54
N SER A 2 -13.05 -31.75 34.42
CA SER A 2 -14.04 -31.70 33.31
C SER A 2 -15.45 -31.57 33.89
N ASP A 3 -16.13 -30.44 33.71
CA ASP A 3 -16.79 -30.17 32.44
C ASP A 3 -16.84 -28.69 32.01
N VAL A 4 -17.09 -28.57 30.71
CA VAL A 4 -17.00 -27.42 29.83
C VAL A 4 -18.35 -26.75 29.61
N ASN A 5 -18.28 -25.43 29.34
CA ASN A 5 -19.08 -24.65 28.40
C ASN A 5 -20.61 -24.52 28.60
N SER A 6 -21.07 -23.29 28.81
CA SER A 6 -22.39 -22.86 28.34
C SER A 6 -22.26 -21.45 27.78
N VAL A 7 -22.21 -21.35 26.46
CA VAL A 7 -22.47 -20.12 25.71
C VAL A 7 -23.81 -20.32 25.03
N ASP A 8 -24.75 -19.47 25.39
CA ASP A 8 -26.11 -19.43 24.88
C ASP A 8 -26.19 -18.81 23.47
N PHE A 9 -27.21 -19.29 22.78
CA PHE A 9 -27.51 -19.11 21.37
C PHE A 9 -28.17 -17.76 21.08
N VAL A 10 -27.87 -17.18 19.90
CA VAL A 10 -28.93 -16.50 19.14
C VAL A 10 -28.88 -16.97 17.68
N ASP A 11 -29.94 -17.69 17.34
CA ASP A 11 -30.33 -18.06 15.99
C ASP A 11 -31.06 -16.87 15.34
N SER A 12 -30.74 -16.58 14.09
CA SER A 12 -31.67 -15.94 13.17
C SER A 12 -31.26 -16.30 11.75
N GLY A 13 -31.83 -17.40 11.28
CA GLY A 13 -31.75 -17.81 9.90
C GLY A 13 -32.42 -16.81 8.94
N SER A 14 -31.86 -16.73 7.74
CA SER A 14 -32.68 -16.54 6.55
C SER A 14 -32.06 -17.30 5.38
N ALA A 15 -32.73 -18.39 5.05
CA ALA A 15 -32.53 -19.14 3.83
C ALA A 15 -33.09 -18.34 2.65
N MET A 16 -32.27 -18.00 1.66
CA MET A 16 -32.75 -17.84 0.28
C MET A 16 -31.73 -18.44 -0.70
N ARG A 17 -32.30 -19.19 -1.62
CA ARG A 17 -31.70 -20.18 -2.51
C ARG A 17 -31.53 -19.58 -3.91
N LYS A 18 -30.34 -19.78 -4.49
CA LYS A 18 -29.94 -19.85 -5.91
C LYS A 18 -30.37 -18.72 -6.86
N THR A 19 -29.39 -18.10 -7.52
CA THR A 19 -29.12 -18.29 -8.98
C THR A 19 -27.72 -17.77 -9.33
N VAL A 20 -27.03 -18.54 -10.16
CA VAL A 20 -25.62 -18.40 -10.56
C VAL A 20 -25.50 -17.40 -11.71
N ALA A 21 -24.71 -16.34 -11.55
CA ALA A 21 -24.14 -15.59 -12.66
C ALA A 21 -22.87 -14.82 -12.21
N ARG A 22 -21.75 -15.54 -12.19
CA ARG A 22 -20.46 -15.12 -12.74
C ARG A 22 -20.00 -13.68 -12.41
N GLN A 23 -19.20 -13.55 -11.34
CA GLN A 23 -17.91 -12.85 -11.43
C GLN A 23 -16.85 -13.67 -10.69
N ASN A 24 -15.95 -14.26 -11.48
CA ASN A 24 -14.76 -14.96 -11.04
C ASN A 24 -13.64 -13.92 -10.88
N ALA A 25 -13.09 -13.81 -9.67
CA ALA A 25 -11.71 -13.43 -9.31
C ALA A 25 -11.80 -12.87 -7.87
N LYS A 26 -11.21 -13.45 -6.83
CA LYS A 26 -10.06 -14.33 -6.73
C LYS A 26 -10.17 -15.06 -5.39
N LEU A 27 -10.25 -16.38 -5.47
CA LEU A 27 -9.91 -17.28 -4.35
C LEU A 27 -8.50 -16.92 -3.90
N GLU A 28 -8.26 -16.70 -2.61
CA GLU A 28 -7.15 -17.28 -1.83
C GLU A 28 -7.49 -17.15 -0.35
N GLY A 29 -8.18 -18.17 0.18
CA GLY A 29 -7.99 -18.55 1.58
C GLY A 29 -6.70 -19.37 1.64
N GLY A 30 -5.66 -18.84 2.29
CA GLY A 30 -4.39 -19.54 2.43
C GLY A 30 -3.47 -18.87 3.43
N SER A 31 -3.42 -19.39 4.66
CA SER A 31 -2.45 -19.05 5.72
C SER A 31 -2.43 -17.57 6.13
N SER A 32 -2.94 -17.26 7.34
CA SER A 32 -3.09 -15.92 7.91
C SER A 32 -1.76 -15.20 8.23
N LYS A 33 -0.85 -15.10 7.26
CA LYS A 33 0.25 -14.14 7.32
C LYS A 33 -0.35 -12.79 6.90
N PRO A 34 -0.24 -11.73 7.71
CA PRO A 34 -0.62 -10.42 7.24
C PRO A 34 0.23 -10.08 6.02
N ASP A 35 -0.41 -9.78 4.89
CA ASP A 35 0.27 -9.29 3.70
C ASP A 35 0.94 -7.96 4.03
N PHE A 36 2.24 -8.04 4.26
CA PHE A 36 3.09 -6.88 4.49
C PHE A 36 3.43 -6.24 3.13
N VAL A 37 3.08 -4.96 3.02
CA VAL A 37 3.27 -4.13 1.85
C VAL A 37 4.31 -3.06 2.18
N ILE A 38 5.20 -2.82 1.22
CA ILE A 38 6.18 -1.73 1.27
C ILE A 38 5.73 -0.68 0.28
N TRP A 39 5.62 0.56 0.75
CA TRP A 39 5.19 1.69 -0.03
C TRP A 39 6.18 2.83 0.06
N GLU A 40 6.70 3.24 -1.09
CA GLU A 40 7.68 4.30 -1.19
C GLU A 40 7.16 5.44 -2.03
N ILE A 41 7.15 6.63 -1.44
CA ILE A 41 6.74 7.86 -2.11
C ILE A 41 7.92 8.82 -2.19
N GLU A 42 8.05 9.48 -3.33
CA GLU A 42 9.00 10.56 -3.49
C GLU A 42 8.42 11.86 -2.90
N VAL A 43 9.21 12.52 -2.05
CA VAL A 43 8.81 13.72 -1.33
C VAL A 43 9.82 14.83 -1.64
N PRO A 44 9.39 15.93 -2.29
CA PRO A 44 10.25 17.09 -2.53
C PRO A 44 10.79 17.67 -1.22
N LYS A 45 12.02 18.22 -1.26
CA LYS A 45 12.68 18.83 -0.08
C LYS A 45 11.87 19.95 0.58
N GLU A 46 11.05 20.66 -0.20
CA GLU A 46 10.19 21.74 0.31
C GLU A 46 9.03 21.21 1.18
N LEU A 47 8.64 19.96 0.95
CA LEU A 47 7.54 19.29 1.60
C LEU A 47 8.01 18.34 2.68
N VAL A 48 9.23 17.79 2.58
CA VAL A 48 9.76 16.84 3.56
C VAL A 48 9.86 17.42 4.97
N GLY A 49 10.25 18.70 5.10
CA GLY A 49 10.30 19.36 6.41
C GLY A 49 8.91 19.52 7.03
N ARG A 50 7.91 19.82 6.20
CA ARG A 50 6.49 19.87 6.62
C ARG A 50 5.93 18.47 6.92
N LEU A 51 6.38 17.45 6.18
CA LEU A 51 6.00 16.04 6.34
C LEU A 51 6.60 15.47 7.64
N ILE A 52 7.86 15.74 7.94
CA ILE A 52 8.44 15.35 9.24
C ILE A 52 7.72 16.10 10.37
N GLY A 53 7.48 17.39 10.15
CA GLY A 53 6.87 18.30 11.11
C GLY A 53 7.87 18.77 12.16
N LYS A 54 7.52 19.83 12.90
CA LYS A 54 8.36 20.36 13.99
C LYS A 54 8.63 19.25 14.99
N GLN A 55 9.91 18.97 15.26
CA GLN A 55 10.37 17.87 16.15
C GLN A 55 9.87 16.47 15.74
N GLY A 56 9.56 16.25 14.45
CA GLY A 56 9.06 14.94 14.00
C GLY A 56 7.61 14.63 14.40
N ARG A 57 6.85 15.63 14.91
CA ARG A 57 5.50 15.41 15.45
C ARG A 57 4.54 14.76 14.46
N PHE A 58 4.60 15.15 13.18
CA PHE A 58 3.70 14.58 12.17
C PHE A 58 4.09 13.14 11.82
N MET A 59 5.38 12.85 11.67
CA MET A 59 5.85 11.47 11.47
C MET A 59 5.53 10.55 12.64
N SER A 60 5.70 11.03 13.88
CA SER A 60 5.28 10.29 15.08
C SER A 60 3.78 10.03 15.09
N TYR A 61 2.98 11.03 14.72
CA TYR A 61 1.53 10.88 14.59
C TYR A 61 1.15 9.85 13.52
N LEU A 62 1.78 9.87 12.34
CA LEU A 62 1.52 8.89 11.28
C LEU A 62 1.81 7.47 11.77
N ARG A 63 2.97 7.25 12.41
CA ARG A 63 3.36 5.96 12.99
C ARG A 63 2.38 5.48 14.06
N GLN A 64 1.96 6.37 14.95
CA GLN A 64 1.03 6.03 16.04
C GLN A 64 -0.40 5.78 15.54
N ALA A 65 -0.87 6.55 14.56
CA ALA A 65 -2.22 6.44 14.02
C ALA A 65 -2.40 5.23 13.07
N SER A 66 -1.38 4.89 12.28
CA SER A 66 -1.43 3.75 11.37
C SER A 66 -0.88 2.47 11.99
N GLY A 67 0.06 2.56 12.93
CA GLY A 67 0.85 1.42 13.39
C GLY A 67 1.85 0.90 12.34
N ALA A 68 2.05 1.61 11.23
CA ALA A 68 3.04 1.29 10.21
C ALA A 68 4.43 1.80 10.60
N LYS A 69 5.45 1.15 10.08
CA LYS A 69 6.85 1.59 10.19
C LYS A 69 7.14 2.54 9.04
N ILE A 70 7.42 3.80 9.39
CA ILE A 70 7.58 4.88 8.40
C ILE A 70 8.93 5.55 8.61
N TYR A 71 9.76 5.71 7.57
CA TYR A 71 11.04 6.41 7.65
C TYR A 71 11.31 7.20 6.37
N VAL A 72 12.09 8.26 6.49
CA VAL A 72 12.50 9.09 5.35
C VAL A 72 13.98 8.87 5.14
N SER A 73 14.35 8.49 3.92
CA SER A 73 15.73 8.27 3.50
C SER A 73 16.14 9.38 2.54
N THR A 74 17.31 9.97 2.79
CA THR A 74 17.96 10.86 1.83
C THR A 74 18.82 10.02 0.90
N LEU A 75 18.48 10.01 -0.38
CA LEU A 75 19.28 9.32 -1.39
C LEU A 75 20.28 10.32 -2.00
N PRO A 76 21.57 9.94 -2.16
CA PRO A 76 22.60 10.86 -2.64
C PRO A 76 22.36 11.36 -4.07
N TYR A 77 21.58 10.61 -4.87
CA TYR A 77 21.23 10.97 -6.24
C TYR A 77 20.06 11.95 -6.35
N PHE A 78 19.21 12.03 -5.32
CA PHE A 78 18.03 12.89 -5.28
C PHE A 78 18.37 14.14 -4.47
N ARG A 79 18.93 15.17 -5.13
CA ARG A 79 19.30 16.43 -4.47
C ARG A 79 18.12 17.30 -4.06
N ASP A 80 16.98 17.12 -4.73
CA ASP A 80 15.78 17.94 -4.54
C ASP A 80 14.59 17.17 -3.96
N SER A 81 14.74 15.87 -3.73
CA SER A 81 13.70 15.00 -3.17
C SER A 81 14.28 13.94 -2.22
N GLN A 82 13.44 13.43 -1.34
CA GLN A 82 13.74 12.35 -0.41
C GLN A 82 12.69 11.26 -0.57
N VAL A 83 13.02 10.03 -0.21
CA VAL A 83 12.08 8.91 -0.31
C VAL A 83 11.50 8.62 1.07
N CYS A 84 10.18 8.63 1.17
CA CYS A 84 9.46 8.21 2.37
C CYS A 84 9.01 6.76 2.19
N HIS A 85 9.54 5.89 3.04
CA HIS A 85 9.28 4.47 3.09
C HIS A 85 8.22 4.18 4.15
N ILE A 86 7.21 3.40 3.78
CA ILE A 86 6.07 3.02 4.60
C ILE A 86 5.94 1.50 4.52
N GLU A 87 6.20 0.81 5.62
CA GLU A 87 6.15 -0.64 5.74
C GLU A 87 5.04 -1.03 6.72
N GLY A 88 4.10 -1.88 6.29
CA GLY A 88 3.00 -2.32 7.14
C GLY A 88 2.00 -3.17 6.38
N THR A 89 0.85 -3.46 6.97
CA THR A 89 -0.25 -4.11 6.24
C THR A 89 -0.92 -3.14 5.27
N SER A 90 -1.63 -3.65 4.26
CA SER A 90 -2.39 -2.82 3.29
C SER A 90 -3.24 -1.75 3.98
N HIS A 91 -3.99 -2.11 5.03
CA HIS A 91 -4.80 -1.15 5.80
C HIS A 91 -3.97 -0.07 6.51
N GLN A 92 -2.78 -0.40 7.01
CA GLN A 92 -1.92 0.57 7.68
C GLN A 92 -1.31 1.54 6.67
N VAL A 93 -0.85 1.03 5.53
CA VAL A 93 -0.31 1.82 4.43
C VAL A 93 -1.37 2.79 3.92
N GLU A 94 -2.58 2.32 3.61
CA GLU A 94 -3.69 3.16 3.14
C GLU A 94 -4.03 4.28 4.13
N LYS A 95 -4.02 3.99 5.44
CA LYS A 95 -4.22 5.03 6.46
C LYS A 95 -3.15 6.12 6.38
N VAL A 96 -1.88 5.74 6.25
CA VAL A 96 -0.78 6.71 6.10
C VAL A 96 -0.97 7.55 4.85
N LEU A 97 -1.27 6.91 3.71
CA LEU A 97 -1.51 7.61 2.45
C LEU A 97 -2.70 8.58 2.55
N SER A 98 -3.79 8.19 3.21
CA SER A 98 -4.94 9.06 3.45
C SER A 98 -4.58 10.28 4.31
N LEU A 99 -3.79 10.08 5.38
CA LEU A 99 -3.35 11.17 6.27
C LEU A 99 -2.40 12.14 5.56
N ILE A 100 -1.47 11.61 4.75
CA ILE A 100 -0.56 12.44 3.95
C ILE A 100 -1.34 13.17 2.87
N GLY A 101 -2.19 12.49 2.10
CA GLY A 101 -2.98 13.10 1.02
C GLY A 101 -3.95 14.18 1.52
N LYS A 102 -4.48 14.05 2.74
CA LYS A 102 -5.29 15.10 3.38
C LYS A 102 -4.49 16.37 3.67
N LYS A 103 -3.23 16.22 4.09
CA LYS A 103 -2.37 17.34 4.50
C LYS A 103 -1.52 17.90 3.36
N PHE A 104 -1.25 17.08 2.34
CA PHE A 104 -0.35 17.34 1.23
C PHE A 104 -0.99 16.88 -0.08
N LYS A 105 -1.95 17.64 -0.57
CA LYS A 105 -2.62 17.37 -1.86
C LYS A 105 -1.68 17.50 -3.06
N GLU A 106 -0.60 18.25 -2.87
CA GLU A 106 0.49 18.49 -3.83
C GLU A 106 1.52 17.35 -3.88
N LEU A 107 1.47 16.36 -2.97
CA LEU A 107 2.40 15.23 -2.97
C LEU A 107 1.88 14.05 -3.81
N CYS A 108 2.73 13.56 -4.71
CA CYS A 108 2.50 12.31 -5.42
C CYS A 108 2.66 11.12 -4.46
N LEU A 109 1.57 10.44 -4.17
CA LEU A 109 1.57 9.25 -3.32
C LEU A 109 1.85 7.95 -4.10
N THR A 110 2.27 8.05 -5.36
CA THR A 110 2.56 6.92 -6.22
C THR A 110 3.71 6.09 -5.66
N ASN A 111 3.51 4.77 -5.60
CA ASN A 111 4.54 3.83 -5.18
C ASN A 111 5.64 3.72 -6.24
N ILE A 112 6.88 4.08 -5.92
CA ILE A 112 8.00 4.02 -6.90
C ILE A 112 8.44 2.60 -7.27
N TYR A 113 8.06 1.57 -6.51
CA TYR A 113 8.28 0.15 -6.86
C TYR A 113 7.19 -0.46 -7.74
N THR A 114 6.09 0.26 -7.99
CA THR A 114 5.05 -0.23 -8.91
C THR A 114 5.38 0.00 -10.38
N LEU A 115 6.60 0.47 -10.70
CA LEU A 115 7.08 0.42 -12.08
C LEU A 115 7.02 -1.04 -12.54
N PRO A 116 6.13 -1.38 -13.49
CA PRO A 116 6.13 -2.72 -14.05
C PRO A 116 7.55 -2.98 -14.61
N PRO A 117 8.13 -4.17 -14.39
CA PRO A 117 9.41 -4.49 -15.02
C PRO A 117 9.29 -4.16 -16.50
N PRO A 118 10.23 -3.41 -17.10
CA PRO A 118 10.16 -3.06 -18.51
C PRO A 118 9.99 -4.36 -19.28
N MET A 119 8.82 -4.56 -19.87
CA MET A 119 8.58 -5.75 -20.68
C MET A 119 9.70 -5.79 -21.72
N PRO A 120 10.45 -6.91 -21.84
CA PRO A 120 11.46 -7.01 -22.87
C PRO A 120 10.76 -6.81 -24.21
N LEU A 121 11.05 -5.68 -24.86
CA LEU A 121 10.51 -5.37 -26.18
C LEU A 121 10.90 -6.53 -27.11
N PRO A 122 9.94 -7.16 -27.80
CA PRO A 122 10.25 -8.19 -28.76
C PRO A 122 11.13 -7.60 -29.89
N LEU A 123 12.40 -8.01 -29.93
CA LEU A 123 13.43 -7.51 -30.85
C LEU A 123 13.13 -7.79 -32.34
N HIS A 124 12.00 -8.43 -32.66
CA HIS A 124 11.70 -8.99 -33.98
C HIS A 124 11.05 -7.98 -34.97
N SER A 125 10.71 -6.76 -34.54
CA SER A 125 10.03 -5.79 -35.43
C SER A 125 10.92 -4.65 -35.97
N LEU A 126 12.24 -4.69 -35.76
CA LEU A 126 13.19 -3.68 -36.28
C LEU A 126 13.97 -4.15 -37.53
N LEU A 127 13.40 -5.04 -38.34
CA LEU A 127 13.98 -5.40 -39.64
C LEU A 127 13.12 -5.02 -40.86
N VAL A 128 11.96 -4.40 -40.67
CA VAL A 128 11.11 -3.93 -41.78
C VAL A 128 10.87 -2.42 -41.64
N SER A 129 11.87 -1.63 -42.01
CA SER A 129 11.70 -0.25 -42.53
C SER A 129 13.04 0.36 -42.96
N ALA A 130 13.97 -0.47 -43.44
CA ALA A 130 15.24 -0.01 -44.00
C ALA A 130 15.38 -0.35 -45.48
N TRP A 131 14.28 -0.45 -46.22
CA TRP A 131 14.28 -0.46 -47.69
C TRP A 131 12.97 0.14 -48.19
N VAL A 132 13.03 1.41 -48.59
CA VAL A 132 12.48 2.00 -49.83
C VAL A 132 12.97 3.44 -49.88
#